data_AF-A0A250KUS4-F1
#
_entry.id   AF-A0A250KUS4-F1
#
_cell.length_a   1.000
_cell.length_b   1.000
_cell.length_c   1.000
_cell.angle_alpha   90.00
_cell.angle_beta   90.00
_cell.angle_gamma   90.00
#
_symmetry.space_group_name_H-M   'P 1'
#
loop_
_entity.id
_entity.type
_entity.pdbx_description
1 polymer ?
#
loop_
_entity_poly.entity_id
_entity_poly.type
_entity_poly.pdbx_seq_one_letter_code
_entity_poly.pdbx_strand_id
1 'polypeptide(L)' 'MFAHQLRQTWDRKVFSGTGQAPEPVSTVEEMRTLISKTPGAIGYLPDAEIDRTVRSITIREGVQ' A
#
# COMPACT_ATOMS: atom_id res chain seq x y z
N MET A 1 -1.09 13.03 -5.68
CA MET A 1 -0.91 13.69 -4.37
C MET A 1 -0.94 12.74 -3.16
N PHE A 2 -1.43 11.50 -3.26
CA PHE A 2 -1.54 10.59 -2.09
C PHE A 2 -0.24 10.00 -1.53
N ALA A 3 0.77 9.73 -2.37
CA ALA A 3 1.99 9.04 -1.93
C ALA A 3 2.82 9.80 -0.88
N HIS A 4 2.86 11.13 -0.96
CA HIS A 4 3.58 11.98 -0.03
C HIS A 4 2.93 12.01 1.37
N GLN A 5 1.60 12.16 1.43
CA GLN A 5 0.87 12.20 2.70
C GLN A 5 0.93 10.85 3.43
N LEU A 6 0.91 9.75 2.68
CA LEU A 6 1.09 8.41 3.23
C LEU A 6 2.50 8.26 3.85
N ARG A 7 3.53 8.76 3.15
CA ARG A 7 4.91 8.75 3.65
C ARG A 7 5.05 9.57 4.93
N GLN A 8 4.53 10.80 4.98
CA GLN A 8 4.53 11.61 6.21
C GLN A 8 3.84 10.93 7.40
N THR A 9 2.73 10.23 7.13
CA THR A 9 1.99 9.51 8.18
C THR A 9 2.83 8.36 8.75
N TRP A 10 3.54 7.63 7.89
CA TRP A 10 4.49 6.60 8.32
C TRP A 10 5.69 7.19 9.04
N ASP A 11 6.30 8.25 8.50
CA ASP A 11 7.44 8.94 9.12
C ASP A 11 7.13 9.34 10.56
N ARG A 12 5.92 9.86 10.81
CA ARG A 12 5.45 10.20 12.16
C ARG A 12 5.33 8.98 13.08
N LYS A 13 4.78 7.86 12.58
CA LYS A 13 4.60 6.62 13.35
C LYS A 13 5.91 5.92 13.68
N VAL A 14 6.87 5.94 12.75
CA VAL A 14 8.23 5.41 12.93
C VAL A 14 8.99 6.26 13.92
N PHE A 15 8.94 7.59 13.79
CA PHE A 15 9.64 8.50 14.70
C PHE A 15 9.18 8.36 16.16
N SER A 16 7.89 8.14 16.40
CA SER A 16 7.37 7.90 17.77
C SER A 16 7.61 6.47 18.29
N GLY A 17 8.22 5.58 17.51
CA GLY A 17 8.46 4.17 17.88
C GLY A 17 7.20 3.31 17.94
N THR A 18 6.07 3.81 17.44
CA THR A 18 4.75 3.15 17.53
C THR A 18 4.36 2.36 16.28
N GLY A 19 5.25 2.29 15.29
CA GLY A 19 5.01 1.54 14.08
C GLY A 19 6.28 1.35 13.25
N GLN A 20 6.28 0.29 12.45
CA GLN A 20 7.32 0.03 11.46
C GLN A 20 6.80 0.46 10.09
N ALA A 21 7.62 1.21 9.34
CA ALA A 21 7.27 1.57 7.97
C ALA A 21 7.24 0.30 7.09
N PRO A 22 6.42 0.27 6.04
CA PRO A 22 6.47 -0.78 5.04
C PRO A 22 7.82 -0.79 4.33
N GLU A 23 8.30 -1.97 3.96
CA GLU A 23 9.48 -2.13 3.12
C GLU A 23 9.22 -1.58 1.72
N PRO A 24 10.09 -0.69 1.19
CA PRO A 24 9.96 -0.21 -0.18
C PRO A 24 10.38 -1.31 -1.17
N VAL A 25 9.70 -1.36 -2.31
CA VAL A 25 10.02 -2.25 -3.42
C VAL A 25 10.36 -1.47 -4.67
N SER A 26 11.14 -2.09 -5.55
CA SER A 26 11.72 -1.41 -6.70
C SER A 26 10.81 -1.45 -7.93
N THR A 27 9.87 -2.40 -8.00
CA THR A 27 9.01 -2.59 -9.17
C THR A 27 7.55 -2.91 -8.79
N VAL A 28 6.67 -2.75 -9.78
CA VAL A 28 5.24 -3.08 -9.62
C VAL A 28 5.02 -4.59 -9.53
N GLU A 29 5.73 -5.41 -10.31
CA GLU A 29 5.74 -6.87 -10.15
C GLU A 29 6.12 -7.32 -8.75
N GLU A 30 7.15 -6.69 -8.16
CA GLU A 30 7.61 -7.03 -6.81
C GLU A 30 6.53 -6.72 -5.78
N MET A 31 5.89 -5.55 -5.88
CA MET A 31 4.74 -5.18 -5.06
C MET A 31 3.60 -6.21 -5.17
N ARG A 32 3.19 -6.57 -6.39
CA ARG A 32 2.12 -7.55 -6.62
C ARG A 32 2.47 -8.92 -6.06
N THR A 33 3.72 -9.34 -6.22
CA THR A 33 4.22 -10.62 -5.70
C THR A 33 4.19 -10.66 -4.18
N LEU A 34 4.57 -9.58 -3.50
CA LEU A 34 4.49 -9.50 -2.04
C LEU A 34 3.04 -9.52 -1.55
N ILE A 35 2.15 -8.72 -2.14
CA ILE A 35 0.74 -8.68 -1.74
C ILE A 35 0.08 -10.07 -1.91
N SER A 36 0.32 -10.74 -3.04
CA SER A 36 -0.28 -12.06 -3.29
C SER A 36 0.26 -13.17 -2.38
N LYS A 37 1.50 -13.05 -1.89
CA LYS A 37 2.15 -14.04 -1.02
C LYS A 37 1.99 -13.78 0.47
N THR A 38 1.58 -12.59 0.88
CA THR A 38 1.48 -12.20 2.30
C THR A 38 0.02 -11.93 2.66
N PRO A 39 -0.68 -12.89 3.28
CA PRO A 39 -2.06 -12.69 3.73
C PRO A 39 -2.20 -11.45 4.62
N GLY A 40 -3.12 -10.56 4.27
CA GLY A 40 -3.36 -9.31 5.00
C GLY A 40 -2.47 -8.14 4.60
N ALA A 41 -1.52 -8.32 3.67
CA ALA A 41 -0.75 -7.21 3.11
C ALA A 41 -1.65 -6.28 2.27
N ILE A 42 -1.32 -4.98 2.30
CA ILE A 42 -1.99 -3.94 1.52
C ILE A 42 -0.91 -3.15 0.78
N GLY A 43 -1.14 -2.91 -0.50
CA GLY A 43 -0.28 -2.04 -1.31
C GLY A 43 -1.05 -1.38 -2.43
N TYR A 44 -0.35 -0.55 -3.19
CA TYR A 44 -0.91 0.22 -4.29
C TYR A 44 -0.32 -0.29 -5.60
N LEU A 45 -1.20 -0.63 -6.54
CA LEU A 45 -0.85 -1.05 -7.89
C LEU A 45 -1.58 -0.16 -8.89
N PRO A 46 -1.00 0.14 -10.06
CA PRO A 46 -1.75 0.64 -11.21
C PRO A 46 -2.86 -0.35 -11.59
N ASP A 47 -4.01 0.15 -12.03
CA ASP A 47 -5.16 -0.70 -12.41
C ASP A 47 -4.82 -1.76 -13.45
N ALA A 48 -3.91 -1.44 -14.39
CA ALA A 48 -3.44 -2.36 -15.42
C ALA A 48 -2.66 -3.57 -14.89
N GLU A 49 -2.16 -3.49 -13.66
CA GLU A 49 -1.30 -4.50 -13.02
C GLU A 49 -2.07 -5.37 -12.01
N ILE A 50 -3.37 -5.12 -11.84
CA ILE A 50 -4.24 -5.90 -10.97
C ILE A 50 -4.67 -7.17 -11.71
N ASP A 51 -4.33 -8.33 -11.15
CA ASP A 51 -4.72 -9.65 -11.67
C ASP A 51 -5.55 -10.45 -10.66
N ARG A 52 -5.76 -11.74 -10.94
CA ARG A 52 -6.55 -12.65 -10.10
C ARG A 52 -5.87 -13.02 -8.77
N THR A 53 -4.60 -12.67 -8.58
CA THR A 53 -3.81 -13.00 -7.37
C THR A 53 -3.95 -11.95 -6.27
N VAL A 54 -4.50 -10.77 -6.60
CA VAL A 54 -4.67 -9.65 -5.69
C VAL A 54 -6.10 -9.12 -5.75
N ARG A 55 -6.61 -8.58 -4.64
CA ARG A 55 -7.97 -8.04 -4.56
C ARG A 55 -7.92 -6.52 -4.54
N SER A 56 -8.61 -5.88 -5.50
CA SER A 56 -8.81 -4.43 -5.51
C SER A 56 -9.90 -4.00 -4.52
N ILE A 57 -9.67 -2.88 -3.84
CA ILE A 57 -10.64 -2.23 -2.94
C ILE A 57 -10.93 -0.83 -3.50
N THR A 58 -12.19 -0.57 -3.82
CA THR A 58 -12.64 0.77 -4.22
C THR A 58 -12.97 1.60 -2.99
N ILE A 59 -12.22 2.69 -2.79
CA ILE A 59 -12.54 3.69 -1.77
C ILE A 59 -13.62 4.61 -2.35
N ARG A 60 -14.79 4.66 -1.72
CA ARG A 60 -15.83 5.67 -2.01
C ARG A 60 -15.80 6.68 -0.88
N GLU A 61 -15.66 7.96 -1.19
CA GLU A 61 -15.87 8.99 -0.17
C GLU A 61 -17.34 8.99 0.23
N GLY A 62 -17.61 8.92 1.53
CA GLY A 62 -18.96 9.08 2.05
C GLY A 62 -19.43 10.51 1.79
N VAL A 63 -20.60 10.66 1.17
CA VAL A 63 -21.28 11.95 1.13
C VAL A 63 -21.52 12.36 2.58
N GLN A 64 -20.99 13.53 2.93
CA GLN A 64 -21.05 14.11 4.26
C GLN A 64 -22.48 14.45 4.68
#